data_AF-A0A0A9Y550-F1
#
_entry.id   AF-A0A0A9Y550-F1
#
_cell.length_a   1.000
_cell.length_b   1.000
_cell.length_c   1.000
_cell.angle_alpha   90.00
_cell.angle_beta   90.00
_cell.angle_gamma   90.00
#
_symmetry.space_group_name_H-M   'P 1'
#
loop_
_entity.id
_entity.type
_entity.pdbx_description
1 polymer ?
#
loop_
_entity_poly.entity_id
_entity_poly.type
_entity_poly.pdbx_seq_one_letter_code
_entity_poly.pdbx_strand_id
1 'polypeptide(L)'
;MRTSNQQQMYASWNESSYTKWNCLALTMYDKICFIDCDKIILTNIDTIFTCTAPAATFGSAWTKTYAPYSLRDPTSSRSHTSNNRRGGTTASSNVNTSVQNLPIFHSDSYHFHSTTLLPLSKRVRYDVSKGFDPNMGGCNNPYWALQHGEKVHPGLIFLGLFCHSVSCTGTMVLLETCLQHYCYFLYMIFHDPVVTHCSNSGKHSEFGLPTCYSGKDEQSIAFLYLQGGKQWYFIDARYNHIPWLPRWLQNMSLYMQPKTYHYFNTKPWIFARDQYKDLEAWWALARNLVSTHTTVFDGAASAFKVQKTVSLQTLINAI
;
A
#
# COMPACT_ATOMS: atom_id res chain seq x y z
N MET A 1 1.52 -8.74 -13.43
CA MET A 1 1.61 -7.33 -13.84
C MET A 1 0.92 -7.14 -15.18
N ARG A 2 0.25 -6.00 -15.42
CA ARG A 2 -0.67 -5.84 -16.57
C ARG A 2 -0.12 -5.03 -17.73
N THR A 3 0.87 -4.15 -17.50
CA THR A 3 1.47 -3.31 -18.56
C THR A 3 2.99 -3.47 -18.59
N SER A 4 3.60 -3.24 -19.77
CA SER A 4 5.06 -3.23 -19.95
C SER A 4 5.75 -2.21 -19.04
N ASN A 5 5.16 -1.03 -18.85
CA ASN A 5 5.69 0.00 -17.95
C ASN A 5 5.72 -0.46 -16.49
N GLN A 6 4.65 -1.09 -16.00
CA GLN A 6 4.65 -1.68 -14.66
C GLN A 6 5.73 -2.77 -14.54
N GLN A 7 5.84 -3.63 -15.55
CA GLN A 7 6.84 -4.71 -15.53
C GLN A 7 8.27 -4.16 -15.50
N GLN A 8 8.58 -3.11 -16.27
CA GLN A 8 9.88 -2.46 -16.26
C GLN A 8 10.17 -1.74 -14.93
N MET A 9 9.17 -1.07 -14.34
CA MET A 9 9.32 -0.40 -13.05
C MET A 9 9.53 -1.38 -11.89
N TYR A 10 8.84 -2.53 -11.91
CA TYR A 10 8.78 -3.44 -10.77
C TYR A 10 9.73 -4.65 -10.85
N ALA A 11 10.38 -4.91 -11.99
CA ALA A 11 11.32 -6.02 -12.16
C ALA A 11 12.60 -5.88 -11.30
N SER A 12 13.14 -4.67 -11.18
CA SER A 12 14.27 -4.37 -10.28
C SER A 12 13.84 -4.27 -8.81
N TRP A 13 12.54 -4.23 -8.56
CA TRP A 13 11.95 -3.83 -7.29
C TRP A 13 11.81 -4.98 -6.30
N ASN A 14 12.03 -6.23 -6.74
CA ASN A 14 12.04 -7.39 -5.84
C ASN A 14 13.16 -7.25 -4.81
N GLU A 15 14.38 -6.93 -5.25
CA GLU A 15 15.53 -6.70 -4.35
C GLU A 15 15.26 -5.54 -3.38
N SER A 16 14.63 -4.47 -3.86
CA SER A 16 14.25 -3.31 -3.04
C SER A 16 13.18 -3.64 -2.01
N SER A 17 12.16 -4.44 -2.36
CA SER A 17 11.07 -4.82 -1.46
C SER A 17 11.57 -5.72 -0.32
N TYR A 18 12.51 -6.62 -0.62
CA TYR A 18 13.15 -7.46 0.41
C TYR A 18 13.96 -6.62 1.39
N THR A 19 14.68 -5.63 0.86
CA THR A 19 15.45 -4.70 1.68
C THR A 19 14.54 -3.87 2.59
N LYS A 20 13.37 -3.44 2.10
CA LYS A 20 12.39 -2.67 2.87
C LYS A 20 11.91 -3.41 4.12
N TRP A 21 11.55 -4.69 3.99
CA TRP A 21 11.00 -5.47 5.11
C TRP A 21 12.04 -6.16 6.01
N ASN A 22 13.34 -6.02 5.72
CA ASN A 22 14.40 -6.35 6.69
C ASN A 22 14.24 -5.60 8.01
N CYS A 23 13.51 -4.48 8.01
CA CYS A 23 13.18 -3.76 9.23
C CYS A 23 12.41 -4.62 10.26
N LEU A 24 11.67 -5.68 9.85
CA LEU A 24 11.02 -6.62 10.75
C LEU A 24 12.01 -7.38 11.65
N ALA A 25 13.27 -7.50 11.23
CA ALA A 25 14.34 -8.15 11.99
C ALA A 25 15.07 -7.22 12.98
N LEU A 26 14.66 -5.94 13.08
CA LEU A 26 15.23 -4.99 14.04
C LEU A 26 14.69 -5.24 15.47
N THR A 27 14.96 -6.42 16.02
CA THR A 27 14.42 -6.90 17.30
C THR A 27 14.94 -6.16 18.53
N MET A 28 15.80 -5.15 18.36
CA MET A 28 16.14 -4.21 19.43
C MET A 28 15.06 -3.16 19.67
N TYR A 29 14.04 -3.08 18.81
CA TYR A 29 12.85 -2.25 18.99
C TYR A 29 11.63 -3.14 19.20
N ASP A 30 10.60 -2.64 19.90
CA ASP A 30 9.30 -3.32 19.99
C ASP A 30 8.40 -3.01 18.79
N LYS A 31 8.47 -1.75 18.33
CA LYS A 31 7.73 -1.24 17.18
C LYS A 31 8.61 -0.31 16.36
N ILE A 32 8.36 -0.29 15.06
CA ILE A 32 8.98 0.64 14.12
C ILE A 32 7.90 1.35 13.30
N CYS A 33 8.09 2.63 13.03
CA CYS A 33 7.30 3.34 12.02
C CYS A 33 8.14 3.40 10.74
N PHE A 34 7.73 2.66 9.72
CA PHE A 34 8.36 2.70 8.42
C PHE A 34 7.84 3.91 7.62
N ILE A 35 8.76 4.71 7.12
CA ILE A 35 8.50 5.95 6.35
C ILE A 35 9.33 5.87 5.07
N ASP A 36 8.67 5.90 3.90
CA ASP A 36 9.38 5.99 2.62
C ASP A 36 10.24 7.25 2.53
N CYS A 37 11.33 7.17 1.76
CA CYS A 37 12.31 8.24 1.60
C CYS A 37 11.81 9.44 0.78
N ASP A 38 10.61 9.38 0.23
CA ASP A 38 9.93 10.45 -0.52
C ASP A 38 8.85 11.15 0.32
N LYS A 39 9.01 11.11 1.65
CA LYS A 39 8.14 11.78 2.61
C LYS A 39 8.90 12.81 3.41
N ILE A 40 8.19 13.88 3.77
CA ILE A 40 8.68 14.87 4.73
C ILE A 40 7.72 14.99 5.88
N ILE A 41 8.29 15.08 7.08
CA ILE A 41 7.56 15.27 8.32
C ILE A 41 7.45 16.79 8.56
N LEU A 42 6.22 17.28 8.69
CA LEU A 42 5.93 18.71 8.87
C LEU A 42 5.81 19.08 10.35
N THR A 43 5.39 18.12 11.17
CA THR A 43 5.15 18.28 12.61
C THR A 43 5.50 16.98 13.34
N ASN A 44 5.62 17.00 14.66
CA ASN A 44 5.88 15.78 15.44
C ASN A 44 4.81 14.70 15.15
N ILE A 45 5.27 13.47 14.88
CA ILE A 45 4.43 12.32 14.55
C ILE A 45 4.51 11.20 15.59
N ASP A 46 5.06 11.45 16.77
CA ASP A 46 5.30 10.42 17.78
C ASP A 46 3.99 9.79 18.27
N THR A 47 2.88 10.51 18.15
CA THR A 47 1.54 10.00 18.41
C THR A 47 1.18 8.77 17.57
N ILE A 48 1.86 8.47 16.46
CA ILE A 48 1.68 7.18 15.75
C ILE A 48 2.01 6.00 16.67
N PHE A 49 3.02 6.14 17.54
CA PHE A 49 3.45 5.05 18.41
C PHE A 49 2.46 4.74 19.54
N THR A 50 1.42 5.55 19.74
CA THR A 50 0.30 5.19 20.62
C THR A 50 -0.64 4.17 19.99
N CYS A 51 -0.56 3.94 18.67
CA CYS A 51 -1.31 2.89 18.00
C CYS A 51 -0.75 1.50 18.32
N THR A 52 -1.65 0.51 18.35
CA THR A 52 -1.29 -0.91 18.32
C THR A 52 -0.84 -1.29 16.91
N ALA A 53 0.22 -2.07 16.78
CA ALA A 53 0.70 -2.57 15.50
C ALA A 53 0.07 -3.94 15.15
N PRO A 54 -0.11 -4.27 13.85
CA PRO A 54 0.21 -3.43 12.71
C PRO A 54 -0.80 -2.29 12.53
N ALA A 55 -0.32 -1.09 12.19
CA ALA A 55 -1.16 0.05 11.84
C ALA A 55 -0.67 0.67 10.54
N ALA A 56 -1.57 1.14 9.69
CA ALA A 56 -1.19 1.81 8.45
C ALA A 56 -2.11 2.96 8.13
N THR A 57 -1.62 3.88 7.31
CA THR A 57 -2.53 4.76 6.57
C THR A 57 -3.21 3.93 5.50
N PHE A 58 -4.48 4.19 5.21
CA PHE A 58 -5.19 3.47 4.16
C PHE A 58 -5.70 4.49 3.14
N GLY A 59 -5.30 4.32 1.87
CA GLY A 59 -5.80 5.14 0.78
C GLY A 59 -7.25 4.81 0.46
N SER A 60 -7.92 5.67 -0.33
CA SER A 60 -9.24 5.33 -0.85
C SER A 60 -9.11 4.12 -1.78
N ALA A 61 -9.45 2.94 -1.25
CA ALA A 61 -9.39 1.65 -1.92
C ALA A 61 -10.23 1.59 -3.22
N TRP A 62 -11.09 2.58 -3.48
CA TRP A 62 -12.15 2.51 -4.48
C TRP A 62 -12.21 3.78 -5.33
N THR A 63 -11.33 3.92 -6.31
CA THR A 63 -11.66 4.78 -7.45
C THR A 63 -12.70 4.04 -8.29
N LYS A 64 -13.86 4.68 -8.52
CA LYS A 64 -15.00 4.13 -9.30
C LYS A 64 -14.62 3.58 -10.67
N THR A 65 -13.46 3.94 -11.20
CA THR A 65 -13.05 3.68 -12.58
C THR A 65 -12.68 2.23 -12.89
N TYR A 66 -12.64 1.31 -11.92
CA TYR A 66 -12.13 -0.06 -12.16
C TYR A 66 -12.99 -1.21 -11.62
N ALA A 67 -14.25 -0.96 -11.24
CA ALA A 67 -15.23 -2.03 -11.19
C ALA A 67 -15.91 -2.12 -12.57
N PRO A 68 -15.49 -3.01 -13.50
CA PRO A 68 -16.23 -3.22 -14.75
C PRO A 68 -17.64 -3.81 -14.53
N TYR A 69 -18.08 -3.98 -13.27
CA TYR A 69 -19.30 -4.69 -12.89
C TYR A 69 -20.05 -4.09 -11.70
N SER A 70 -20.01 -2.77 -11.48
CA SER A 70 -21.07 -2.16 -10.67
C SER A 70 -22.34 -2.07 -11.53
N LEU A 71 -23.21 -3.05 -11.36
CA LEU A 71 -24.67 -2.97 -11.41
C LEU A 71 -25.26 -2.07 -12.50
N ARG A 72 -25.96 -2.72 -13.45
CA ARG A 72 -26.84 -2.10 -14.44
C ARG A 72 -27.53 -0.86 -13.89
N ASP A 73 -27.40 0.21 -14.65
CA ASP A 73 -28.15 1.45 -14.53
C ASP A 73 -29.66 1.16 -14.43
N PRO A 74 -30.34 1.48 -13.31
CA PRO A 74 -31.79 1.39 -13.20
C PRO A 74 -32.52 2.45 -14.04
N THR A 75 -31.79 3.44 -14.58
CA THR A 75 -32.36 4.58 -15.32
C THR A 75 -32.30 4.43 -16.84
N SER A 76 -31.94 3.25 -17.36
CA SER A 76 -32.26 2.89 -18.74
C SER A 76 -33.77 2.59 -18.89
N SER A 77 -34.63 3.55 -18.56
CA SER A 77 -35.98 3.61 -19.09
C SER A 77 -35.91 4.04 -20.56
N ARG A 78 -35.36 3.17 -21.41
CA ARG A 78 -35.62 3.25 -22.84
C ARG A 78 -37.04 2.75 -23.06
N SER A 79 -37.92 3.69 -23.39
CA SER A 79 -39.24 3.46 -23.95
C SER A 79 -39.22 2.27 -24.91
N HIS A 80 -39.94 1.20 -24.55
CA HIS A 80 -40.27 0.13 -25.48
C HIS A 80 -41.24 0.68 -26.52
N THR A 81 -40.71 1.10 -27.67
CA THR A 81 -41.43 0.93 -28.93
C THR A 81 -41.32 -0.53 -29.31
N SER A 82 -42.47 -1.20 -29.31
CA SER A 82 -42.65 -2.54 -29.82
C SER A 82 -42.15 -2.62 -31.27
N ASN A 83 -41.19 -3.49 -31.54
CA ASN A 83 -41.14 -4.16 -32.84
C ASN A 83 -40.52 -5.55 -32.75
N ASN A 84 -41.37 -6.52 -33.06
CA ASN A 84 -41.09 -7.90 -33.40
C ASN A 84 -39.91 -8.04 -34.38
N ARG A 85 -38.96 -8.95 -34.11
CA ARG A 85 -38.61 -10.09 -34.98
C ARG A 85 -37.38 -10.89 -34.49
N ARG A 86 -37.61 -12.20 -34.34
CA ARG A 86 -36.75 -13.36 -34.66
C ARG A 86 -35.36 -13.49 -34.02
N GLY A 87 -35.26 -14.49 -33.14
CA GLY A 87 -34.46 -15.70 -33.38
C GLY A 87 -32.94 -15.58 -33.24
N GLY A 88 -32.43 -15.95 -32.07
CA GLY A 88 -30.99 -16.16 -31.86
C GLY A 88 -30.73 -16.77 -30.49
N THR A 89 -30.66 -18.11 -30.42
CA THR A 89 -30.18 -18.88 -29.28
C THR A 89 -28.73 -18.51 -29.00
N THR A 90 -28.47 -17.86 -27.87
CA THR A 90 -27.12 -17.65 -27.34
C THR A 90 -26.98 -18.38 -26.02
N ALA A 91 -26.00 -19.28 -25.97
CA ALA A 91 -25.64 -20.10 -24.83
C ALA A 91 -25.19 -19.21 -23.66
N SER A 92 -25.80 -19.40 -22.49
CA SER A 92 -25.32 -18.80 -21.25
C SER A 92 -24.07 -19.56 -20.80
N SER A 93 -22.90 -18.95 -20.93
CA SER A 93 -21.71 -19.40 -20.21
C SER A 93 -21.88 -19.01 -18.73
N ASN A 94 -22.31 -19.99 -17.93
CA ASN A 94 -22.18 -19.93 -16.48
C ASN A 94 -20.69 -19.94 -16.13
N VAL A 95 -20.12 -18.76 -15.86
CA VAL A 95 -18.80 -18.65 -15.22
C VAL A 95 -18.99 -18.94 -13.74
N ASN A 96 -18.94 -20.21 -13.39
CA ASN A 96 -18.86 -20.69 -12.01
C ASN A 96 -17.38 -20.59 -11.58
N THR A 97 -16.97 -19.49 -10.95
CA THR A 97 -15.63 -19.39 -10.36
C THR A 97 -15.61 -20.08 -9.00
N SER A 98 -15.70 -21.42 -9.03
CA SER A 98 -15.37 -22.23 -7.85
C SER A 98 -13.85 -22.25 -7.69
N VAL A 99 -13.31 -21.32 -6.88
CA VAL A 99 -11.96 -21.44 -6.35
C VAL A 99 -12.00 -22.53 -5.28
N GLN A 100 -11.92 -23.80 -5.69
CA GLN A 100 -11.82 -24.93 -4.78
C GLN A 100 -10.36 -25.40 -4.68
N ASN A 101 -9.94 -25.62 -3.43
CA ASN A 101 -8.77 -26.37 -2.98
C ASN A 101 -7.41 -25.66 -3.17
N LEU A 102 -7.06 -24.83 -2.18
CA LEU A 102 -5.65 -24.56 -1.86
C LEU A 102 -5.15 -25.62 -0.86
N PRO A 103 -3.93 -26.17 -1.03
CA PRO A 103 -3.39 -27.19 -0.14
C PRO A 103 -3.11 -26.62 1.25
N ILE A 104 -3.57 -27.35 2.29
CA ILE A 104 -3.22 -27.11 3.69
C ILE A 104 -1.93 -27.88 3.96
N PHE A 105 -0.83 -27.16 4.21
CA PHE A 105 0.43 -27.76 4.64
C PHE A 105 0.54 -27.74 6.17
N HIS A 106 0.86 -28.91 6.73
CA HIS A 106 1.24 -29.07 8.12
C HIS A 106 2.77 -29.05 8.19
N SER A 107 3.36 -28.05 8.85
CA SER A 107 4.75 -28.09 9.27
C SER A 107 4.77 -28.18 10.79
N ASP A 108 5.01 -29.38 11.31
CA ASP A 108 5.25 -29.57 12.72
C ASP A 108 6.59 -28.93 13.12
N SER A 109 6.61 -28.36 14.32
CA SER A 109 7.72 -27.67 14.99
C SER A 109 7.94 -26.19 14.62
N TYR A 110 7.07 -25.32 15.12
CA TYR A 110 7.32 -24.00 15.75
C TYR A 110 5.93 -23.47 16.12
N HIS A 111 5.63 -23.25 17.41
CA HIS A 111 4.30 -22.85 17.87
C HIS A 111 3.99 -21.38 17.53
N PHE A 112 3.87 -21.04 16.24
CA PHE A 112 2.67 -20.28 15.86
C PHE A 112 1.52 -21.19 16.29
N HIS A 113 0.59 -20.71 17.11
CA HIS A 113 -0.62 -21.48 17.31
C HIS A 113 -1.09 -21.91 15.92
N SER A 114 -1.35 -23.21 15.77
CA SER A 114 -1.98 -23.79 14.59
C SER A 114 -3.38 -23.20 14.47
N THR A 115 -3.47 -21.91 14.18
CA THR A 115 -4.56 -21.33 13.44
C THR A 115 -4.40 -21.95 12.08
N THR A 116 -5.09 -23.07 11.90
CA THR A 116 -5.49 -23.58 10.59
C THR A 116 -5.75 -22.36 9.73
N LEU A 117 -4.98 -22.16 8.65
CA LEU A 117 -5.27 -21.14 7.65
C LEU A 117 -6.79 -21.16 7.46
N LEU A 118 -7.48 -20.05 7.76
CA LEU A 118 -8.93 -20.05 7.69
C LEU A 118 -9.31 -20.61 6.31
N PRO A 119 -10.02 -21.76 6.25
CA PRO A 119 -10.46 -22.30 4.98
C PRO A 119 -11.12 -21.16 4.21
N LEU A 120 -10.83 -21.04 2.91
CA LEU A 120 -11.49 -20.04 2.05
C LEU A 120 -13.01 -19.98 2.28
N SER A 121 -13.61 -21.13 2.61
CA SER A 121 -15.02 -21.33 2.95
C SER A 121 -15.48 -20.79 4.31
N LYS A 122 -14.57 -20.55 5.28
CA LYS A 122 -14.86 -19.97 6.60
C LYS A 122 -14.49 -18.48 6.71
N ARG A 123 -14.14 -17.83 5.59
CA ARG A 123 -13.89 -16.38 5.57
C ARG A 123 -15.16 -15.61 5.91
N VAL A 124 -15.03 -14.60 6.75
CA VAL A 124 -16.10 -13.68 7.14
C VAL A 124 -16.73 -13.11 5.87
N ARG A 125 -18.01 -13.41 5.63
CA ARG A 125 -18.80 -12.68 4.62
C ARG A 125 -19.01 -11.28 5.18
N TYR A 126 -18.19 -10.33 4.72
CA TYR A 126 -18.46 -8.93 4.96
C TYR A 126 -19.69 -8.55 4.13
N ASP A 127 -20.77 -8.20 4.83
CA ASP A 127 -21.96 -7.69 4.18
C ASP A 127 -21.69 -6.27 3.70
N VAL A 128 -21.22 -6.16 2.45
CA VAL A 128 -20.96 -4.88 1.76
C VAL A 128 -22.19 -3.96 1.78
N SER A 129 -23.41 -4.48 1.95
CA SER A 129 -24.62 -3.65 1.99
C SER A 129 -24.73 -2.77 3.24
N LYS A 130 -24.02 -3.09 4.33
CA LYS A 130 -24.10 -2.35 5.61
C LYS A 130 -23.17 -1.15 5.73
N GLY A 131 -22.34 -0.88 4.73
CA GLY A 131 -21.41 0.26 4.74
C GLY A 131 -21.14 0.89 3.38
N PHE A 132 -21.84 0.46 2.33
CA PHE A 132 -21.67 0.95 0.98
C PHE A 132 -22.97 1.63 0.53
N ASP A 133 -23.00 2.97 0.56
CA ASP A 133 -24.04 3.74 -0.12
C ASP A 133 -23.67 3.90 -1.61
N PRO A 134 -24.40 3.25 -2.54
CA PRO A 134 -24.13 3.33 -3.96
C PRO A 134 -24.46 4.70 -4.57
N ASN A 135 -25.27 5.53 -3.90
CA ASN A 135 -25.75 6.82 -4.41
C ASN A 135 -24.80 7.99 -4.09
N MET A 136 -23.80 7.79 -3.23
CA MET A 136 -22.76 8.79 -2.98
C MET A 136 -21.76 8.82 -4.14
N GLY A 137 -21.95 9.78 -5.04
CA GLY A 137 -21.13 10.00 -6.23
C GLY A 137 -19.67 10.38 -5.92
N GLY A 138 -18.81 9.42 -5.62
CA GLY A 138 -17.36 9.63 -5.54
C GLY A 138 -16.71 8.88 -4.37
N CYS A 139 -15.51 8.34 -4.61
CA CYS A 139 -14.57 7.73 -3.65
C CYS A 139 -14.98 7.71 -2.16
N ASN A 140 -15.86 6.80 -1.76
CA ASN A 140 -16.06 6.50 -0.35
C ASN A 140 -14.83 5.73 0.13
N ASN A 141 -13.87 6.44 0.71
CA ASN A 141 -12.76 5.83 1.44
C ASN A 141 -13.39 5.03 2.60
N PRO A 142 -13.43 3.68 2.61
CA PRO A 142 -14.17 2.94 3.63
C PRO A 142 -13.59 3.15 5.04
N TYR A 143 -12.43 3.80 5.12
CA TYR A 143 -11.73 4.17 6.33
C TYR A 143 -12.03 5.62 6.76
N TRP A 144 -12.86 6.38 6.03
CA TRP A 144 -13.12 7.82 6.30
C TRP A 144 -13.75 8.06 7.68
N ALA A 145 -14.56 7.11 8.13
CA ALA A 145 -15.20 7.17 9.45
C ALA A 145 -14.27 6.71 10.58
N LEU A 146 -13.10 6.13 10.26
CA LEU A 146 -12.17 5.65 11.27
C LEU A 146 -11.35 6.81 11.83
N GLN A 147 -11.22 6.83 13.15
CA GLN A 147 -10.31 7.72 13.85
C GLN A 147 -8.93 7.08 13.99
N HIS A 148 -7.92 7.92 14.18
CA HIS A 148 -6.55 7.46 14.44
C HIS A 148 -6.52 6.46 15.61
N GLY A 149 -5.95 5.28 15.38
CA GLY A 149 -5.86 4.21 16.37
C GLY A 149 -7.08 3.29 16.43
N GLU A 150 -8.13 3.51 15.63
CA GLU A 150 -9.27 2.59 15.57
C GLU A 150 -8.95 1.31 14.80
N LYS A 151 -9.66 0.24 15.15
CA LYS A 151 -9.53 -1.07 14.51
C LYS A 151 -10.06 -1.02 13.07
N VAL A 152 -9.27 -1.53 12.14
CA VAL A 152 -9.69 -1.73 10.75
C VAL A 152 -10.31 -3.11 10.60
N HIS A 153 -11.55 -3.19 10.12
CA HIS A 153 -12.19 -4.48 9.93
C HIS A 153 -11.37 -5.37 8.97
N PRO A 154 -11.00 -6.62 9.32
CA PRO A 154 -10.15 -7.47 8.48
C PRO A 154 -10.72 -7.72 7.07
N GLY A 155 -12.05 -7.71 6.94
CA GLY A 155 -12.74 -7.75 5.65
C GLY A 155 -12.36 -6.60 4.70
N LEU A 156 -12.04 -5.41 5.20
CA LEU A 156 -11.59 -4.29 4.37
C LEU A 156 -10.17 -4.52 3.83
N ILE A 157 -9.27 -5.08 4.65
CA ILE A 157 -7.93 -5.49 4.23
C ILE A 157 -8.03 -6.58 3.16
N PHE A 158 -8.89 -7.57 3.40
CA PHE A 158 -9.18 -8.64 2.44
C PHE A 158 -9.68 -8.09 1.11
N LEU A 159 -10.70 -7.22 1.14
CA LEU A 159 -11.23 -6.57 -0.07
C LEU A 159 -10.14 -5.75 -0.78
N GLY A 160 -9.29 -5.05 -0.02
CA GLY A 160 -8.11 -4.33 -0.52
C GLY A 160 -7.11 -5.21 -1.28
N LEU A 161 -6.91 -6.44 -0.82
CA LEU A 161 -5.97 -7.38 -1.43
C LEU A 161 -6.56 -8.15 -2.62
N PHE A 162 -7.85 -8.51 -2.57
CA PHE A 162 -8.40 -9.50 -3.50
C PHE A 162 -9.45 -8.96 -4.47
N CYS A 163 -10.02 -7.77 -4.24
CA CYS A 163 -11.21 -7.28 -4.97
C CYS A 163 -10.96 -6.04 -5.83
N HIS A 164 -9.90 -5.99 -6.64
CA HIS A 164 -9.64 -4.88 -7.59
C HIS A 164 -9.44 -3.51 -6.92
N SER A 165 -8.90 -3.51 -5.71
CA SER A 165 -8.66 -2.28 -4.97
C SER A 165 -7.35 -1.59 -5.37
N VAL A 166 -7.38 -0.26 -5.29
CA VAL A 166 -6.23 0.61 -5.57
C VAL A 166 -5.20 0.59 -4.43
N SER A 167 -5.63 0.43 -3.18
CA SER A 167 -4.78 0.56 -1.99
C SER A 167 -5.17 -0.45 -0.91
N CYS A 168 -4.28 -1.39 -0.61
CA CYS A 168 -4.44 -2.36 0.49
C CYS A 168 -3.79 -1.89 1.79
N THR A 169 -2.64 -1.24 1.72
CA THR A 169 -1.99 -0.48 2.80
C THR A 169 -1.33 0.77 2.20
N GLY A 170 -1.13 1.78 3.04
CA GLY A 170 -0.47 3.02 2.69
C GLY A 170 1.00 2.99 3.06
N THR A 171 1.79 3.75 2.31
CA THR A 171 3.25 3.93 2.39
C THR A 171 3.83 4.35 3.75
N MET A 172 3.00 4.56 4.77
CA MET A 172 3.43 4.71 6.17
C MET A 172 2.75 3.64 7.02
N VAL A 173 3.57 2.83 7.68
CA VAL A 173 3.14 1.66 8.45
C VAL A 173 3.89 1.56 9.77
N LEU A 174 3.16 1.34 10.86
CA LEU A 174 3.68 0.97 12.17
C LEU A 174 3.65 -0.56 12.28
N LEU A 175 4.80 -1.17 12.55
CA LEU A 175 4.98 -2.61 12.58
C LEU A 175 5.53 -3.07 13.93
N GLU A 176 5.13 -4.27 14.35
CA GLU A 176 5.85 -5.01 15.40
C GLU A 176 7.11 -5.61 14.78
N THR A 177 8.24 -5.41 15.44
CA THR A 177 9.51 -6.04 15.07
C THR A 177 9.60 -7.41 15.72
N CYS A 178 9.69 -8.45 14.89
CA CYS A 178 9.66 -9.83 15.34
C CYS A 178 10.35 -10.71 14.31
N LEU A 179 11.39 -11.45 14.75
CA LEU A 179 12.12 -12.37 13.88
C LEU A 179 11.20 -13.42 13.27
N GLN A 180 10.15 -13.84 13.98
CA GLN A 180 9.15 -14.77 13.47
C GLN A 180 8.35 -14.17 12.31
N HIS A 181 7.93 -12.90 12.40
CA HIS A 181 7.25 -12.21 11.28
C HIS A 181 8.19 -12.07 10.09
N TYR A 182 9.46 -11.74 10.33
CA TYR A 182 10.47 -11.68 9.27
C TYR A 182 10.70 -13.04 8.58
N CYS A 183 10.91 -14.11 9.35
CA CYS A 183 11.06 -15.46 8.80
C CYS A 183 9.81 -15.91 8.03
N TYR A 184 8.62 -15.62 8.55
CA TYR A 184 7.37 -15.94 7.85
C TYR A 184 7.20 -15.12 6.58
N PHE A 185 7.61 -13.85 6.59
CA PHE A 185 7.67 -13.02 5.39
C PHE A 185 8.60 -13.62 4.33
N LEU A 186 9.81 -14.02 4.70
CA LEU A 186 10.73 -14.70 3.77
C LEU A 186 10.12 -16.01 3.24
N TYR A 187 9.53 -16.82 4.12
CA TYR A 187 8.85 -18.05 3.71
C TYR A 187 7.73 -17.77 2.70
N MET A 188 6.87 -16.80 2.98
CA MET A 188 5.78 -16.39 2.10
C MET A 188 6.28 -15.97 0.72
N ILE A 189 7.37 -15.21 0.66
CA ILE A 189 7.97 -14.76 -0.59
C ILE A 189 8.59 -15.91 -1.40
N PHE A 190 9.30 -16.83 -0.74
CA PHE A 190 10.08 -17.85 -1.44
C PHE A 190 9.36 -19.19 -1.64
N HIS A 191 8.33 -19.48 -0.86
CA HIS A 191 7.74 -20.82 -0.78
C HIS A 191 6.21 -20.87 -0.90
N ASP A 192 5.48 -19.76 -0.75
CA ASP A 192 4.01 -19.82 -0.78
C ASP A 192 3.46 -20.01 -2.21
N PRO A 193 2.75 -21.14 -2.49
CA PRO A 193 2.23 -21.44 -3.81
C PRO A 193 1.15 -20.46 -4.30
N VAL A 194 0.42 -19.81 -3.39
CA VAL A 194 -0.56 -18.77 -3.73
C VAL A 194 0.13 -17.58 -4.39
N VAL A 195 1.39 -17.36 -4.02
CA VAL A 195 2.25 -16.32 -4.55
C VAL A 195 2.91 -16.77 -5.86
N THR A 196 3.31 -18.05 -5.97
CA THR A 196 4.09 -18.54 -7.11
C THR A 196 3.26 -19.07 -8.30
N HIS A 197 1.93 -19.13 -8.22
CA HIS A 197 1.11 -19.73 -9.29
C HIS A 197 0.92 -18.85 -10.56
N CYS A 198 1.50 -17.65 -10.61
CA CYS A 198 1.29 -16.73 -11.73
C CYS A 198 2.39 -16.73 -12.81
N SER A 199 3.39 -17.63 -12.76
CA SER A 199 4.43 -17.70 -13.79
C SER A 199 4.57 -19.10 -14.39
N ASN A 200 3.97 -19.32 -15.57
CA ASN A 200 4.14 -20.55 -16.38
C ASN A 200 5.55 -20.73 -16.97
N SER A 201 6.56 -19.97 -16.54
CA SER A 201 7.85 -19.84 -17.23
C SER A 201 9.05 -20.45 -16.49
N GLY A 202 8.85 -21.17 -15.39
CA GLY A 202 9.95 -21.76 -14.60
C GLY A 202 10.89 -20.74 -13.94
N LYS A 203 10.59 -19.44 -14.04
CA LYS A 203 11.24 -18.37 -13.28
C LYS A 203 10.44 -18.17 -11.99
N HIS A 204 11.13 -17.97 -10.87
CA HIS A 204 10.50 -17.59 -9.60
C HIS A 204 9.54 -16.42 -9.84
N SER A 205 8.26 -16.63 -9.52
CA SER A 205 7.25 -15.58 -9.65
C SER A 205 7.48 -14.56 -8.56
N GLU A 206 7.38 -13.30 -8.94
CA GLU A 206 7.43 -12.19 -8.01
C GLU A 206 6.14 -12.16 -7.20
N PHE A 207 6.23 -11.83 -5.89
CA PHE A 207 5.04 -11.65 -5.09
C PHE A 207 4.16 -10.54 -5.63
N GLY A 208 2.86 -10.82 -5.77
CA GLY A 208 1.86 -9.83 -6.13
C GLY A 208 0.51 -10.45 -6.45
N LEU A 209 -0.55 -9.89 -5.89
CA LEU A 209 -1.92 -10.26 -6.16
C LEU A 209 -2.39 -9.56 -7.45
N PRO A 210 -2.84 -10.30 -8.48
CA PRO A 210 -3.17 -9.75 -9.79
C PRO A 210 -4.38 -8.80 -9.79
N THR A 211 -5.11 -8.77 -8.68
CA THR A 211 -6.28 -7.94 -8.45
C THR A 211 -6.00 -6.79 -7.48
N CYS A 212 -4.79 -6.62 -6.95
CA CYS A 212 -4.44 -5.45 -6.14
C CYS A 212 -3.50 -4.52 -6.94
N TYR A 213 -3.81 -3.22 -6.96
CA TYR A 213 -2.98 -2.25 -7.68
C TYR A 213 -1.92 -1.57 -6.81
N SER A 214 -1.88 -1.85 -5.50
CA SER A 214 -0.81 -1.36 -4.62
C SER A 214 0.56 -1.90 -5.07
N GLY A 215 1.64 -1.29 -4.63
CA GLY A 215 2.97 -1.87 -4.79
C GLY A 215 3.09 -3.21 -4.07
N LYS A 216 4.05 -4.02 -4.53
CA LYS A 216 4.22 -5.40 -4.04
C LYS A 216 4.62 -5.45 -2.57
N ASP A 217 5.37 -4.46 -2.12
CA ASP A 217 5.74 -4.27 -0.72
C ASP A 217 4.49 -4.03 0.15
N GLU A 218 3.58 -3.14 -0.26
CA GLU A 218 2.32 -2.89 0.47
C GLU A 218 1.41 -4.11 0.47
N GLN A 219 1.33 -4.82 -0.67
CA GLN A 219 0.56 -6.06 -0.75
C GLN A 219 1.13 -7.15 0.15
N SER A 220 2.44 -7.34 0.13
CA SER A 220 3.11 -8.41 0.87
C SER A 220 3.03 -8.21 2.38
N ILE A 221 3.20 -6.98 2.87
CA ILE A 221 3.05 -6.70 4.30
C ILE A 221 1.59 -6.82 4.75
N ALA A 222 0.63 -6.34 3.96
CA ALA A 222 -0.79 -6.48 4.26
C ALA A 222 -1.21 -7.96 4.31
N PHE A 223 -0.74 -8.75 3.33
CA PHE A 223 -1.01 -10.17 3.25
C PHE A 223 -0.38 -10.94 4.40
N LEU A 224 0.88 -10.67 4.75
CA LEU A 224 1.58 -11.28 5.88
C LEU A 224 0.73 -11.21 7.16
N TYR A 225 0.31 -10.01 7.54
CA TYR A 225 -0.44 -9.79 8.77
C TYR A 225 -1.89 -10.29 8.68
N LEU A 226 -2.50 -10.26 7.48
CA LEU A 226 -3.82 -10.85 7.27
C LEU A 226 -3.79 -12.38 7.44
N GLN A 227 -2.78 -13.07 6.89
CA GLN A 227 -2.61 -14.53 7.06
C GLN A 227 -2.29 -14.89 8.52
N GLY A 228 -1.48 -14.08 9.18
CA GLY A 228 -1.19 -14.21 10.61
C GLY A 228 -2.36 -13.90 11.54
N GLY A 229 -3.55 -13.55 11.01
CA GLY A 229 -4.73 -13.24 11.81
C GLY A 229 -4.59 -11.97 12.66
N LYS A 230 -3.68 -11.06 12.30
CA LYS A 230 -3.38 -9.86 13.08
C LYS A 230 -4.39 -8.75 12.78
N GLN A 231 -4.83 -8.08 13.84
CA GLN A 231 -5.76 -6.97 13.77
C GLN A 231 -5.03 -5.69 13.33
N TRP A 232 -5.44 -5.10 12.21
CA TRP A 232 -4.92 -3.82 11.73
C TRP A 232 -5.55 -2.64 12.44
N TYR A 233 -4.78 -1.56 12.59
CA TYR A 233 -5.25 -0.29 13.15
C TYR A 233 -5.06 0.86 12.16
N PHE A 234 -5.93 1.86 12.24
CA PHE A 234 -5.97 2.98 11.31
C PHE A 234 -4.99 4.08 11.73
N ILE A 235 -4.09 4.46 10.82
CA ILE A 235 -3.33 5.71 10.90
C ILE A 235 -4.06 6.75 10.06
N ASP A 236 -4.28 7.93 10.64
CA ASP A 236 -5.00 9.04 10.01
C ASP A 236 -4.33 9.49 8.71
N ALA A 237 -5.13 9.88 7.71
CA ALA A 237 -4.65 10.29 6.40
C ALA A 237 -3.69 11.48 6.43
N ARG A 238 -3.71 12.31 7.48
CA ARG A 238 -2.76 13.42 7.70
C ARG A 238 -1.30 12.95 7.80
N TYR A 239 -1.06 11.71 8.17
CA TYR A 239 0.28 11.12 8.24
C TYR A 239 0.77 10.59 6.88
N ASN A 240 -0.05 10.65 5.84
CA ASN A 240 0.33 10.24 4.49
C ASN A 240 -0.30 11.14 3.42
N HIS A 241 -0.34 12.44 3.67
CA HIS A 241 -1.02 13.38 2.79
C HIS A 241 -0.23 13.61 1.50
N ILE A 242 -0.90 13.52 0.34
CA ILE A 242 -0.32 13.83 -0.96
C ILE A 242 -0.71 15.27 -1.33
N PRO A 243 0.25 16.22 -1.40
CA PRO A 243 -0.03 17.66 -1.48
C PRO A 243 -0.93 18.07 -2.66
N TRP A 244 -0.76 17.45 -3.82
CA TRP A 244 -1.52 17.75 -5.04
C TRP A 244 -2.83 16.96 -5.17
N LEU A 245 -3.22 16.18 -4.15
CA LEU A 245 -4.51 15.50 -4.08
C LEU A 245 -5.36 16.10 -2.96
N PRO A 246 -5.88 17.34 -3.12
CA PRO A 246 -6.59 18.05 -2.05
C PRO A 246 -7.83 17.30 -1.56
N ARG A 247 -8.43 16.46 -2.41
CA ARG A 247 -9.59 15.60 -2.09
C ARG A 247 -9.36 14.69 -0.89
N TRP A 248 -8.12 14.37 -0.56
CA TRP A 248 -7.81 13.52 0.58
C TRP A 248 -8.08 14.19 1.93
N LEU A 249 -8.09 15.53 1.99
CA LEU A 249 -8.39 16.29 3.20
C LEU A 249 -9.66 17.13 3.09
N GLN A 250 -10.41 17.05 1.98
CA GLN A 250 -11.54 17.94 1.68
C GLN A 250 -12.67 17.95 2.72
N ASN A 251 -12.83 16.87 3.49
CA ASN A 251 -13.85 16.78 4.55
C ASN A 251 -13.29 17.02 5.96
N MET A 252 -12.01 17.35 6.08
CA MET A 252 -11.44 17.69 7.37
C MET A 252 -11.61 19.18 7.65
N SER A 253 -11.85 19.52 8.92
CA SER A 253 -11.95 20.93 9.33
C SER A 253 -10.71 21.71 8.87
N LEU A 254 -10.86 23.01 8.57
CA LEU A 254 -9.74 23.91 8.21
C LEU A 254 -8.58 23.88 9.24
N TYR A 255 -8.85 23.40 10.45
CA TYR A 255 -7.88 23.25 11.55
C TYR A 255 -7.04 21.97 11.48
N MET A 256 -7.39 21.02 10.61
CA MET A 256 -6.67 19.75 10.46
C MET A 256 -5.57 19.87 9.41
N GLN A 257 -4.40 20.31 9.86
CA GLN A 257 -3.21 20.41 9.03
C GLN A 257 -2.59 19.03 8.76
N PRO A 258 -1.98 18.82 7.57
CA PRO A 258 -1.21 17.63 7.29
C PRO A 258 -0.03 17.51 8.25
N LYS A 259 0.27 16.29 8.70
CA LYS A 259 1.44 16.00 9.54
C LYS A 259 2.66 15.63 8.71
N THR A 260 2.44 15.09 7.53
CA THR A 260 3.49 14.76 6.56
C THR A 260 3.05 15.12 5.15
N TYR A 261 4.01 15.30 4.26
CA TYR A 261 3.78 15.20 2.82
C TYR A 261 4.40 13.93 2.27
N HIS A 262 3.71 13.32 1.32
CA HIS A 262 4.16 12.16 0.58
C HIS A 262 4.17 12.47 -0.91
N TYR A 263 5.37 12.53 -1.48
CA TYR A 263 5.58 12.85 -2.88
C TYR A 263 5.47 11.58 -3.74
N PHE A 264 4.25 11.08 -3.85
CA PHE A 264 3.93 9.86 -4.60
C PHE A 264 4.20 10.04 -6.10
N ASN A 265 4.66 8.98 -6.80
CA ASN A 265 4.96 8.99 -8.24
C ASN A 265 6.12 9.90 -8.69
N THR A 266 6.01 11.23 -8.54
CA THR A 266 7.08 12.17 -8.93
C THR A 266 7.80 12.71 -7.71
N LYS A 267 9.14 12.63 -7.74
CA LYS A 267 9.98 12.93 -6.59
C LYS A 267 10.29 14.43 -6.51
N PRO A 268 10.35 15.00 -5.29
CA PRO A 268 10.47 16.44 -5.09
C PRO A 268 11.79 17.01 -5.63
N TRP A 269 12.87 16.20 -5.63
CA TRP A 269 14.18 16.58 -6.17
C TRP A 269 14.25 16.65 -7.70
N ILE A 270 13.19 16.30 -8.42
CA ILE A 270 13.12 16.44 -9.88
C ILE A 270 12.65 17.84 -10.28
N PHE A 271 11.98 18.55 -9.36
CA PHE A 271 11.37 19.83 -9.63
C PHE A 271 12.23 21.00 -9.19
N ALA A 272 12.07 22.14 -9.87
CA ALA A 272 12.60 23.40 -9.36
C ALA A 272 11.92 23.76 -8.04
N ARG A 273 12.66 24.41 -7.14
CA ARG A 273 12.22 24.71 -5.77
C ARG A 273 10.90 25.49 -5.72
N ASP A 274 10.75 26.47 -6.59
CA ASP A 274 9.61 27.38 -6.66
C ASP A 274 8.47 26.86 -7.55
N GLN A 275 8.63 25.67 -8.14
CA GLN A 275 7.64 25.11 -9.05
C GLN A 275 6.29 24.84 -8.37
N TYR A 276 6.32 24.36 -7.12
CA TYR A 276 5.12 24.13 -6.31
C TYR A 276 5.33 24.57 -4.86
N LYS A 277 4.29 25.12 -4.25
CA LYS A 277 4.36 25.69 -2.90
C LYS A 277 4.76 24.67 -1.83
N ASP A 278 4.34 23.42 -1.98
CA ASP A 278 4.65 22.32 -1.05
C ASP A 278 6.11 21.87 -1.12
N LEU A 279 6.85 22.19 -2.19
CA LEU A 279 8.27 21.85 -2.32
C LEU A 279 9.17 22.69 -1.40
N GLU A 280 8.71 23.84 -0.91
CA GLU A 280 9.53 24.67 -0.02
C GLU A 280 9.90 23.92 1.26
N ALA A 281 8.98 23.13 1.83
CA ALA A 281 9.26 22.32 3.01
C ALA A 281 10.40 21.31 2.73
N TRP A 282 10.35 20.65 1.58
CA TRP A 282 11.36 19.68 1.16
C TRP A 282 12.74 20.32 0.99
N TRP A 283 12.81 21.39 0.20
CA TRP A 283 14.07 22.06 -0.09
C TRP A 283 14.64 22.81 1.12
N ALA A 284 13.80 23.28 2.03
CA ALA A 284 14.25 23.82 3.31
C ALA A 284 14.94 22.75 4.17
N LEU A 285 14.37 21.54 4.27
CA LEU A 285 15.01 20.41 4.96
C LEU A 285 16.33 20.03 4.29
N ALA A 286 16.34 19.89 2.96
CA ALA A 286 17.54 19.54 2.21
C ALA A 286 18.67 20.56 2.42
N ARG A 287 18.37 21.88 2.36
CA ARG A 287 19.33 22.96 2.67
C ARG A 287 19.91 22.84 4.06
N ASN A 288 19.06 22.62 5.06
CA ASN A 288 19.49 22.52 6.44
C ASN A 288 20.39 21.30 6.66
N LEU A 289 20.06 20.14 6.07
CA LEU A 289 20.89 18.94 6.15
C LEU A 289 22.25 19.12 5.45
N VAL A 290 22.27 19.73 4.27
CA VAL A 290 23.53 19.99 3.55
C VAL A 290 24.40 20.96 4.33
N SER A 291 23.86 22.11 4.75
CA SER A 291 24.63 23.13 5.48
C SER A 291 25.15 22.67 6.85
N THR A 292 24.46 21.76 7.52
CA THR A 292 24.88 21.21 8.82
C THR A 292 25.88 20.05 8.71
N HIS A 293 26.00 19.41 7.55
CA HIS A 293 26.89 18.25 7.37
C HIS A 293 28.11 18.54 6.51
N THR A 294 28.09 19.57 5.66
CA THR A 294 29.30 19.98 4.92
C THR A 294 30.45 20.40 5.83
N THR A 295 30.15 20.98 6.99
CA THR A 295 31.16 21.33 8.01
C THR A 295 31.81 20.11 8.66
N VAL A 296 31.17 18.93 8.65
CA VAL A 296 31.70 17.69 9.24
C VAL A 296 32.57 16.92 8.26
N PHE A 297 32.24 16.97 6.96
CA PHE A 297 32.99 16.24 5.93
C PHE A 297 34.32 16.90 5.55
N ASP A 298 34.44 18.22 5.64
CA ASP A 298 35.72 18.91 5.40
C ASP A 298 36.80 18.56 6.44
N GLY A 299 36.42 18.06 7.63
CA GLY A 299 37.35 17.52 8.63
C GLY A 299 37.71 16.04 8.46
N ALA A 300 36.88 15.25 7.76
CA ALA A 300 37.03 13.79 7.63
C ALA A 300 37.47 13.34 6.21
N ALA A 301 37.49 14.25 5.23
CA ALA A 301 37.84 13.98 3.84
C ALA A 301 39.30 13.53 3.60
N SER A 302 40.17 13.53 4.62
CA SER A 302 41.50 12.94 4.51
C SER A 302 41.51 11.40 4.56
N ALA A 303 40.39 10.74 4.91
CA ALA A 303 40.37 9.29 5.17
C ALA A 303 39.52 8.41 4.21
N PHE A 304 38.62 8.97 3.39
CA PHE A 304 37.73 8.15 2.54
C PHE A 304 37.73 8.56 1.07
N LYS A 305 38.43 7.79 0.22
CA LYS A 305 38.29 7.84 -1.24
C LYS A 305 37.01 7.13 -1.66
N VAL A 306 35.89 7.84 -1.72
CA VAL A 306 34.68 7.37 -2.42
C VAL A 306 34.71 7.88 -3.86
N GLN A 307 34.73 6.96 -4.82
CA GLN A 307 34.68 7.24 -6.25
C GLN A 307 33.27 7.70 -6.67
N LYS A 308 33.25 8.69 -7.58
CA LYS A 308 32.10 9.47 -8.12
C LYS A 308 31.48 10.49 -7.16
N THR A 309 32.29 11.47 -6.77
CA THR A 309 31.80 12.76 -6.25
C THR A 309 31.18 13.57 -7.39
N VAL A 310 29.85 13.74 -7.37
CA VAL A 310 29.27 15.02 -7.79
C VAL A 310 29.87 16.05 -6.82
N SER A 311 30.54 17.08 -7.33
CA SER A 311 31.24 18.01 -6.44
C SER A 311 30.23 18.62 -5.46
N LEU A 312 30.63 18.78 -4.20
CA LEU A 312 29.78 19.42 -3.21
C LEU A 312 29.32 20.80 -3.70
N GLN A 313 30.18 21.51 -4.44
CA GLN A 313 29.84 22.77 -5.09
C GLN A 313 28.74 22.63 -6.15
N THR A 314 28.69 21.51 -6.89
CA THR A 314 27.61 21.20 -7.82
C THR A 314 26.29 20.95 -7.08
N LEU A 315 26.35 20.32 -5.91
CA LEU A 315 25.19 20.12 -5.04
C LEU A 315 24.70 21.43 -4.43
N ILE A 316 25.62 22.26 -3.94
CA ILE A 316 25.35 23.60 -3.41
C ILE A 316 24.78 24.52 -4.49
N ASN A 317 25.34 24.49 -5.70
CA ASN A 317 24.86 25.32 -6.82
C ASN A 317 23.53 24.83 -7.41
N ALA A 318 23.11 23.60 -7.09
CA ALA A 318 21.83 23.04 -7.50
C ALA A 318 20.71 23.27 -6.46
N ILE A 319 21.04 23.80 -5.27
CA ILE A 319 20.14 24.07 -4.14
C ILE A 319 19.87 25.58 -4.00
#